data_AF-A0A0J0YSZ3-F1
#
_entry.id   AF-A0A0J0YSZ3-F1
#
_cell.length_a   1.000
_cell.length_b   1.000
_cell.length_c   1.000
_cell.angle_alpha   90.00
_cell.angle_beta   90.00
_cell.angle_gamma   90.00
#
_symmetry.space_group_name_H-M   'P 1'
#
loop_
_entity.id
_entity.type
_entity.pdbx_description
1 polymer ?
#
loop_
_entity_poly.entity_id
_entity_poly.type
_entity_poly.pdbx_seq_one_letter_code
_entity_poly.pdbx_strand_id
1 'polypeptide(L)'
;MSSPYFFGILILIYIIVAILNFIISYKIFKEEGEISGFFDFLIKFSHLNFKYFKILFGKKEISNKFNLLLLRINLIFGVIILILLVINIFWST
;
A
#
# COMPACT_ATOMS: atom_id res chain seq x y z
N MET A 1 -25.11 3.40 -15.63
CA MET A 1 -25.38 2.37 -14.58
C MET A 1 -24.17 1.46 -14.46
N SER A 2 -23.27 1.75 -13.53
CA SER A 2 -22.26 0.75 -13.16
C SER A 2 -22.96 -0.42 -12.48
N SER A 3 -22.53 -1.64 -12.80
CA SER A 3 -23.08 -2.83 -12.15
C SER A 3 -22.61 -2.87 -10.69
N PRO A 4 -23.49 -3.05 -9.69
CA PRO A 4 -23.11 -3.12 -8.27
C PRO A 4 -22.10 -4.23 -7.99
N TYR A 5 -22.10 -5.29 -8.81
CA TYR A 5 -21.10 -6.37 -8.76
C TYR A 5 -19.69 -5.89 -9.11
N PHE A 6 -19.54 -4.99 -10.09
CA PHE A 6 -18.24 -4.47 -10.50
C PHE A 6 -17.62 -3.57 -9.43
N PHE A 7 -18.44 -2.74 -8.77
CA PHE A 7 -18.02 -1.92 -7.64
C PHE A 7 -17.53 -2.79 -6.46
N GLY A 8 -18.30 -3.82 -6.09
CA GLY A 8 -17.91 -4.75 -5.03
C GLY A 8 -16.59 -5.48 -5.33
N ILE A 9 -16.38 -5.91 -6.58
CA ILE A 9 -15.12 -6.54 -7.01
C ILE A 9 -13.94 -5.58 -6.87
N LEU A 10 -14.09 -4.32 -7.32
CA LEU A 10 -13.02 -3.33 -7.20
C LEU A 10 -12.64 -3.05 -5.74
N ILE A 11 -13.62 -2.99 -4.83
CA ILE A 11 -13.36 -2.85 -3.39
C ILE A 11 -12.56 -4.04 -2.86
N LEU A 12 -12.95 -5.28 -3.21
CA LEU A 12 -12.23 -6.47 -2.77
C LEU A 12 -10.77 -6.47 -3.26
N ILE A 13 -10.55 -6.13 -4.53
CA ILE A 13 -9.20 -6.02 -5.10
C ILE A 13 -8.41 -4.93 -4.38
N TYR A 14 -9.03 -3.77 -4.11
CA TYR A 14 -8.39 -2.68 -3.38
C TYR A 14 -7.93 -3.12 -1.98
N ILE A 15 -8.78 -3.84 -1.23
CA ILE A 15 -8.45 -4.36 0.10
C ILE A 15 -7.26 -5.33 0.02
N ILE A 16 -7.24 -6.23 -0.96
CA ILE A 16 -6.12 -7.17 -1.16
C ILE A 16 -4.81 -6.40 -1.41
N VAL A 17 -4.85 -5.41 -2.31
CA VAL A 17 -3.67 -4.58 -2.61
C VAL A 17 -3.20 -3.79 -1.39
N ALA A 18 -4.12 -3.26 -0.58
CA ALA A 18 -3.79 -2.57 0.66
C ALA A 18 -3.09 -3.51 1.67
N ILE A 19 -3.59 -4.73 1.83
CA ILE A 19 -2.98 -5.75 2.71
C ILE A 19 -1.57 -6.12 2.21
N LEU A 20 -1.39 -6.33 0.91
CA LEU A 20 -0.08 -6.61 0.34
C LEU A 20 0.91 -5.46 0.61
N ASN A 21 0.45 -4.22 0.48
CA ASN A 21 1.28 -3.04 0.75
C ASN A 21 1.71 -3.01 2.21
N PHE A 22 0.78 -3.31 3.12
CA PHE A 22 1.04 -3.40 4.55
C PHE A 22 2.08 -4.49 4.87
N ILE A 23 1.94 -5.69 4.29
CA ILE A 23 2.88 -6.81 4.50
C ILE A 23 4.29 -6.46 3.97
N ILE A 24 4.40 -5.89 2.78
CA ILE A 24 5.69 -5.50 2.20
C ILE A 24 6.34 -4.41 3.05
N SER A 25 5.56 -3.43 3.52
CA SER A 25 6.05 -2.38 4.41
C SER A 25 6.60 -2.95 5.70
N TYR A 26 5.88 -3.87 6.35
CA TYR A 26 6.34 -4.57 7.54
C TYR A 26 7.68 -5.29 7.30
N LYS A 27 7.80 -6.02 6.18
CA LYS A 27 9.07 -6.70 5.82
C LYS A 27 10.23 -5.72 5.68
N ILE A 28 10.02 -4.62 4.96
CA ILE A 28 11.04 -3.58 4.78
C ILE A 28 11.47 -3.00 6.13
N PHE A 29 10.53 -2.58 6.98
CA PHE A 29 10.89 -1.98 8.26
C PHE A 29 11.57 -2.97 9.21
N LYS A 30 11.21 -4.26 9.12
CA LYS A 30 11.87 -5.32 9.90
C LYS A 30 13.31 -5.56 9.40
N GLU A 31 13.51 -5.62 8.09
CA GLU A 31 14.83 -5.80 7.47
C GLU A 31 15.76 -4.60 7.79
N GLU A 32 15.21 -3.39 7.84
CA GLU A 32 15.95 -2.18 8.18
C GLU A 32 16.17 -1.97 9.69
N GLY A 33 15.73 -2.90 10.54
CA GLY A 33 15.89 -2.82 11.99
C GLY A 33 15.08 -1.70 12.67
N GLU A 34 14.11 -1.12 11.97
CA GLU A 34 13.26 -0.03 12.47
C GLU A 34 12.17 -0.52 13.45
N ILE A 35 11.86 -1.81 13.39
CA ILE A 35 10.89 -2.50 14.25
C ILE A 35 11.43 -3.83 14.73
N SER A 36 11.03 -4.23 15.94
CA SER A 36 11.35 -5.55 16.50
C SER A 36 10.34 -6.64 16.10
N GLY A 37 9.09 -6.26 15.84
CA GLY A 37 8.02 -7.20 15.53
C GLY A 37 6.72 -6.52 15.13
N PHE A 38 5.65 -7.33 14.97
CA PHE A 38 4.36 -6.87 14.44
C PHE A 38 3.67 -5.84 15.35
N PHE A 39 3.64 -6.04 16.66
CA PHE A 39 3.03 -5.07 17.57
C PHE A 39 3.80 -3.74 17.60
N ASP A 40 5.13 -3.78 17.53
CA ASP A 40 5.97 -2.58 17.42
C ASP A 40 5.69 -1.82 16.11
N PHE A 41 5.45 -2.55 15.01
CA PHE A 41 5.02 -1.97 13.73
C PHE A 41 3.68 -1.22 13.84
N LEU A 42 2.69 -1.82 14.52
CA LEU A 42 1.38 -1.20 14.72
C LEU A 42 1.47 0.05 15.61
N ILE A 43 2.24 -0.01 16.70
CA ILE A 43 2.39 1.12 17.64
C ILE A 43 3.12 2.28 16.96
N LYS A 44 4.17 1.99 16.19
CA LYS A 44 4.97 3.01 15.48
C LYS A 44 4.40 3.40 14.12
N PHE A 45 3.20 2.94 13.76
CA PHE A 45 2.65 3.09 12.41
C PHE A 45 2.69 4.54 11.89
N SER A 46 2.30 5.51 12.73
CA SER A 46 2.32 6.94 12.37
C SER A 46 3.73 7.45 12.01
N HIS A 47 4.74 7.11 12.81
CA HIS A 47 6.14 7.48 12.55
C HIS A 47 6.71 6.78 11.31
N LEU A 48 6.38 5.50 11.17
CA LEU A 48 6.81 4.68 10.04
C LEU A 48 6.17 5.14 8.73
N ASN A 49 4.94 5.67 8.74
CA ASN A 49 4.32 6.26 7.56
C ASN A 49 5.14 7.43 6.99
N PHE A 50 5.74 8.28 7.83
CA PHE A 50 6.61 9.34 7.33
C PHE A 50 7.90 8.80 6.70
N LYS A 51 8.49 7.76 7.31
CA LYS A 51 9.65 7.06 6.73
C LYS A 51 9.30 6.31 5.45
N TYR A 52 8.10 5.75 5.38
CA TYR A 52 7.55 5.03 4.23
C TYR A 52 7.54 5.91 2.97
N PHE A 53 7.08 7.16 3.08
CA PHE A 53 7.15 8.09 1.95
C PHE A 53 8.58 8.42 1.53
N LYS A 54 9.49 8.62 2.49
CA LYS A 54 10.91 8.86 2.17
C LYS A 54 11.52 7.67 1.40
N ILE A 55 11.18 6.45 1.83
CA ILE A 55 11.55 5.19 1.17
C ILE A 55 10.98 5.12 -0.26
N LEU A 56 9.69 5.36 -0.43
CA LEU A 56 9.03 5.32 -1.75
C LEU A 56 9.69 6.27 -2.74
N PHE A 57 9.94 7.51 -2.34
CA PHE A 57 10.55 8.54 -3.20
C PHE A 57 12.08 8.47 -3.30
N GLY A 58 12.72 7.45 -2.70
CA GLY A 58 14.18 7.28 -2.75
C GLY A 58 14.97 8.32 -1.96
N LYS A 59 14.32 9.04 -1.04
CA LYS A 59 14.99 9.95 -0.09
C LYS A 59 15.64 9.21 1.08
N LYS A 60 15.32 7.94 1.26
CA LYS A 60 15.97 7.02 2.21
C LYS A 60 16.36 5.76 1.44
N GLU A 61 17.63 5.39 1.50
CA GLU A 61 18.11 4.13 0.94
C GLU A 61 17.63 2.95 1.78
N ILE A 62 17.48 1.81 1.11
CA ILE A 62 16.95 0.57 1.67
C ILE A 62 17.81 -0.55 1.14
N SER A 63 18.16 -1.49 2.01
CA SER A 63 18.97 -2.65 1.67
C SER A 63 18.32 -3.50 0.57
N ASN A 64 17.02 -3.77 0.71
CA ASN A 64 16.30 -4.68 -0.16
C ASN A 64 15.58 -3.97 -1.31
N LYS A 65 16.29 -3.83 -2.45
CA LYS A 65 15.77 -3.23 -3.68
C LYS A 65 14.57 -3.97 -4.28
N PHE A 66 14.48 -5.29 -4.07
CA PHE A 66 13.36 -6.09 -4.60
C PHE A 66 12.05 -5.79 -3.86
N ASN A 67 12.09 -5.76 -2.51
CA ASN A 67 10.94 -5.36 -1.70
C ASN A 67 10.50 -3.92 -2.01
N LEU A 68 11.45 -3.00 -2.25
CA LEU A 68 11.14 -1.63 -2.67
C LEU A 68 10.40 -1.58 -4.02
N LEU A 69 10.85 -2.37 -4.99
CA LEU A 69 10.22 -2.46 -6.30
C LEU A 69 8.79 -3.01 -6.19
N LEU A 70 8.60 -4.11 -5.43
CA LEU A 70 7.28 -4.66 -5.16
C LEU A 70 6.35 -3.65 -4.47
N LEU A 71 6.86 -2.90 -3.50
CA LEU A 71 6.11 -1.87 -2.80
C LEU A 71 5.61 -0.78 -3.75
N ARG A 72 6.50 -0.27 -4.61
CA ARG A 72 6.15 0.78 -5.59
C ARG A 72 5.12 0.29 -6.61
N ILE A 73 5.31 -0.92 -7.15
CA ILE A 73 4.38 -1.52 -8.10
C ILE A 73 3.01 -1.70 -7.45
N ASN A 74 2.97 -2.29 -6.25
CA ASN A 74 1.72 -2.54 -5.54
C ASN A 74 0.99 -1.23 -5.17
N LEU A 75 1.74 -0.17 -4.84
CA LEU A 75 1.18 1.17 -4.64
C LEU A 75 0.59 1.76 -5.93
N ILE A 76 1.28 1.64 -7.07
CA ILE A 76 0.75 2.07 -8.37
C ILE A 76 -0.55 1.34 -8.69
N PHE A 77 -0.58 0.01 -8.52
CA PHE A 77 -1.81 -0.77 -8.68
C PHE A 77 -2.94 -0.28 -7.77
N GLY A 78 -2.63 0.02 -6.51
CA GLY A 78 -3.61 0.57 -5.56
C GLY A 78 -4.19 1.91 -6.01
N VAL A 79 -3.35 2.81 -6.55
CA VAL A 79 -3.80 4.09 -7.11
C VAL A 79 -4.69 3.89 -8.34
N ILE A 80 -4.33 2.96 -9.24
CA ILE A 80 -5.16 2.65 -10.41
C ILE A 80 -6.55 2.17 -9.99
N ILE A 81 -6.63 1.24 -9.03
CA ILE A 81 -7.91 0.72 -8.52
C ILE A 81 -8.71 1.84 -7.84
N LEU A 82 -8.05 2.72 -7.09
CA LEU A 82 -8.70 3.88 -6.46
C LEU A 82 -9.31 4.81 -7.50
N ILE A 83 -8.60 5.12 -8.59
CA ILE A 83 -9.11 5.94 -9.70
C ILE A 83 -10.33 5.26 -10.34
N LEU A 84 -10.27 3.95 -10.59
CA LEU A 84 -11.40 3.19 -11.14
C LEU A 84 -12.62 3.22 -10.20
N LEU A 85 -12.41 3.10 -8.88
CA LEU A 85 -13.48 3.23 -7.88
C LEU A 85 -14.12 4.62 -7.93
N VAL A 86 -13.31 5.68 -7.98
CA VAL A 86 -13.78 7.06 -8.07
C VAL A 86 -14.62 7.26 -9.34
N ILE A 87 -14.11 6.84 -10.50
CA ILE A 87 -14.86 6.89 -11.77
C ILE A 87 -16.19 6.15 -11.65
N ASN A 88 -16.19 4.97 -11.02
CA ASN A 88 -17.39 4.17 -10.84
C ASN A 88 -18.46 4.89 -10.02
N ILE A 89 -18.06 5.59 -8.95
CA ILE A 89 -18.97 6.36 -8.10
C ILE A 89 -19.58 7.52 -8.91
N PHE A 90 -18.75 8.31 -9.58
CA PHE A 90 -19.18 9.49 -10.34
C PHE A 90 -19.99 9.20 -11.61
N TRP A 91 -19.82 8.03 -12.24
CA TRP A 91 -20.62 7.61 -13.41
C TRP A 91 -21.87 6.78 -13.04
N SER A 92 -22.04 6.46 -11.76
CA SER A 92 -23.24 5.79 -11.23
C SER A 92 -24.25 6.75 -10.60
N THR A 93 -23.81 7.97 -10.29
CA THR A 93 -24.64 9.12 -9.89
C THR A 93 -25.16 9.85 -11.12
#